data_AF-A0A3V9LJ40-F1
#
_entry.id   AF-A0A3V9LJ40-F1
#
_cell.length_a   1.000
_cell.length_b   1.000
_cell.length_c   1.000
_cell.angle_alpha   90.00
_cell.angle_beta   90.00
_cell.angle_gamma   90.00
#
_symmetry.space_group_name_H-M   'P 1'
#
loop_
_entity.id
_entity.type
_entity.pdbx_description
1 polymer ?
#
loop_
_entity_poly.entity_id
_entity_poly.type
_entity_poly.pdbx_seq_one_letter_code
_entity_poly.pdbx_strand_id
1 'polypeptide(L)'
;MKSLVLRTGIARSEKMRRAPFLLTPLALIVCASAQAAVVPSVPGAGTLGNQLRQESVRTPAAPISAPLVLPEEGPARRVLSVDNHTTVSVKQVVFTGNPPGLKGLSETDLQRELAVDLNRPQTFAGLESMAQKITALYRHHGLLVARAVLPPQTLKDGVLTIRIIPGRYDSAHISNTSSVSTSVAQRLVSTTTPRGDVVTRKQLEREALLLGEIPGVNAQVAMKSGSQPGTTTPDITLTQGKQFGGYVGLDNQGDPTT
;
A
#
# COMPACT_ATOMS: atom_id res chain seq x y z
N MET A 1 6.57 -77.62 -62.98
CA MET A 1 6.73 -76.68 -64.12
C MET A 1 7.81 -75.64 -63.74
N LYS A 2 8.57 -75.15 -64.74
CA LYS A 2 9.51 -73.99 -64.80
C LYS A 2 9.48 -73.01 -63.58
N SER A 3 10.56 -72.40 -63.05
CA SER A 3 12.03 -72.35 -63.27
C SER A 3 12.64 -71.59 -62.04
N LEU A 4 13.73 -71.98 -61.34
CA LEU A 4 15.18 -71.69 -61.60
C LEU A 4 15.45 -70.23 -62.10
N VAL A 5 16.41 -69.40 -61.62
CA VAL A 5 17.78 -69.50 -61.04
C VAL A 5 18.03 -68.21 -60.17
N LEU A 6 18.61 -68.14 -58.95
CA LEU A 6 19.96 -68.39 -58.36
C LEU A 6 21.03 -67.27 -58.57
N ARG A 7 21.81 -66.96 -57.49
CA ARG A 7 23.02 -66.07 -57.35
C ARG A 7 22.72 -64.56 -57.16
N THR A 8 23.54 -63.71 -56.49
CA THR A 8 25.00 -63.79 -56.14
C THR A 8 25.40 -62.85 -54.96
N GLY A 9 26.46 -63.17 -54.20
CA GLY A 9 27.31 -62.24 -53.38
C GLY A 9 26.72 -61.70 -52.06
N ILE A 10 27.27 -61.83 -50.83
CA ILE A 10 28.61 -62.04 -50.23
C ILE A 10 29.44 -60.75 -49.93
N ALA A 11 29.66 -60.55 -48.62
CA ALA A 11 30.79 -59.91 -47.90
C ALA A 11 30.88 -58.37 -47.66
N ARG A 12 31.11 -58.06 -46.36
CA ARG A 12 32.07 -57.11 -45.73
C ARG A 12 32.26 -55.68 -46.30
N SER A 13 32.67 -54.65 -45.56
CA SER A 13 32.93 -54.30 -44.15
C SER A 13 33.82 -53.04 -44.18
N GLU A 14 34.04 -52.38 -43.03
CA GLU A 14 35.11 -51.39 -42.74
C GLU A 14 34.93 -49.91 -43.16
N LYS A 15 34.70 -49.08 -42.13
CA LYS A 15 35.49 -47.88 -41.75
C LYS A 15 35.81 -46.78 -42.78
N MET A 16 35.15 -45.63 -42.56
CA MET A 16 35.76 -44.40 -42.04
C MET A 16 37.15 -43.96 -42.58
N ARG A 17 37.19 -42.81 -43.27
CA ARG A 17 38.31 -41.84 -43.16
C ARG A 17 37.89 -40.42 -43.58
N ARG A 18 38.42 -39.43 -42.86
CA ARG A 18 38.34 -38.00 -43.19
C ARG A 18 39.35 -37.67 -44.30
N ALA A 19 39.09 -36.61 -45.08
CA ALA A 19 40.08 -36.00 -45.97
C ALA A 19 40.14 -34.47 -45.73
N PRO A 20 41.32 -33.83 -45.86
CA PRO A 20 41.53 -32.41 -45.53
C PRO A 20 41.57 -31.51 -46.77
N PHE A 21 41.61 -30.20 -46.57
CA PHE A 21 42.18 -29.26 -47.55
C PHE A 21 43.22 -28.36 -46.88
N LEU A 22 44.31 -28.08 -47.61
CA LEU A 22 45.59 -27.66 -47.04
C LEU A 22 46.13 -26.40 -47.77
N LEU A 23 46.60 -25.44 -46.96
CA LEU A 23 47.74 -24.53 -47.18
C LEU A 23 47.70 -23.41 -48.26
N THR A 24 48.42 -22.34 -47.88
CA THR A 24 48.59 -21.00 -48.48
C THR A 24 49.82 -20.90 -49.40
N PRO A 25 49.92 -19.83 -50.24
CA PRO A 25 50.87 -18.70 -50.02
C PRO A 25 50.33 -17.33 -50.55
N LEU A 26 51.00 -16.16 -50.51
CA LEU A 26 51.98 -15.54 -49.57
C LEU A 26 52.16 -14.02 -49.96
N ALA A 27 52.27 -13.13 -48.95
CA ALA A 27 52.82 -11.75 -48.94
C ALA A 27 52.48 -10.71 -50.04
N LEU A 28 51.94 -9.56 -49.61
CA LEU A 28 52.47 -8.24 -50.01
C LEU A 28 52.45 -7.29 -48.80
N ILE A 29 53.62 -6.92 -48.28
CA ILE A 29 53.75 -5.91 -47.22
C ILE A 29 53.85 -4.54 -47.89
N VAL A 30 52.83 -3.70 -47.68
CA VAL A 30 52.88 -2.28 -48.04
C VAL A 30 53.05 -1.48 -46.75
N CYS A 31 54.24 -0.88 -46.56
CA CYS A 31 54.43 0.15 -45.55
C CYS A 31 53.69 1.42 -45.97
N ALA A 32 52.43 1.56 -45.55
CA ALA A 32 51.70 2.82 -45.62
C ALA A 32 52.02 3.66 -44.36
N SER A 33 52.28 4.95 -44.60
CA SER A 33 52.69 5.94 -43.60
C SER A 33 51.81 5.98 -42.34
N ALA A 34 52.45 6.06 -41.18
CA ALA A 34 51.79 6.32 -39.91
C ALA A 34 51.17 7.73 -39.91
N GLN A 35 49.90 7.81 -40.29
CA GLN A 35 49.05 8.93 -39.94
C GLN A 35 48.61 8.73 -38.50
N ALA A 36 48.88 9.72 -37.65
CA ALA A 36 48.38 9.73 -36.28
C ALA A 36 46.85 9.87 -36.31
N ALA A 37 46.15 8.73 -36.42
CA ALA A 37 44.73 8.68 -36.18
C ALA A 37 44.50 9.15 -34.75
N VAL A 38 43.81 10.28 -34.59
CA VAL A 38 43.27 10.69 -33.29
C VAL A 38 42.28 9.60 -32.90
N VAL A 39 42.72 8.67 -32.05
CA VAL A 39 41.84 7.65 -31.49
C VAL A 39 40.77 8.41 -30.73
N PRO A 40 39.48 8.32 -31.12
CA PRO A 40 38.43 8.96 -30.35
C PRO A 40 38.51 8.37 -28.94
N SER A 41 38.69 9.23 -27.94
CA SER A 41 38.76 8.81 -26.55
C SER A 41 37.44 8.15 -26.18
N VAL A 42 37.41 6.81 -26.23
CA VAL A 42 36.25 6.03 -25.80
C VAL A 42 35.98 6.44 -24.35
N PRO A 43 34.80 7.00 -24.03
CA PRO A 43 34.53 7.48 -22.69
C PRO A 43 34.76 6.36 -21.68
N GLY A 44 35.63 6.61 -20.70
CA GLY A 44 35.96 5.62 -19.67
C GLY A 44 34.68 5.21 -18.94
N ALA A 45 34.55 3.94 -18.55
CA ALA A 45 33.29 3.40 -18.03
C ALA A 45 32.75 4.15 -16.79
N GLY A 46 33.62 4.85 -16.04
CA GLY A 46 33.21 5.78 -14.98
C GLY A 46 32.29 6.92 -15.44
N THR A 47 32.39 7.41 -16.69
CA THR A 47 31.46 8.41 -17.23
C THR A 47 30.07 7.81 -17.45
N LEU A 48 30.01 6.56 -17.94
CA LEU A 48 28.75 5.83 -18.09
C LEU A 48 28.16 5.49 -16.71
N GLY A 49 28.98 5.11 -15.74
CA GLY A 49 28.57 4.89 -14.35
C GLY A 49 28.02 6.15 -13.67
N ASN A 50 28.59 7.34 -13.95
CA ASN A 50 28.06 8.61 -13.46
C ASN A 50 26.77 9.04 -14.18
N GLN A 51 26.66 8.84 -15.50
CA GLN A 51 25.40 9.06 -16.23
C GLN A 51 24.31 8.10 -15.74
N LEU A 52 24.60 6.81 -15.62
CA LEU A 52 23.71 5.81 -15.04
C LEU A 52 23.36 6.15 -13.59
N ARG A 53 24.26 6.72 -12.79
CA ARG A 53 23.96 7.16 -11.42
C ARG A 53 23.03 8.38 -11.40
N GLN A 54 23.17 9.32 -12.34
CA GLN A 54 22.25 10.44 -12.53
C GLN A 54 20.86 9.97 -13.01
N GLU A 55 20.82 9.01 -13.94
CA GLU A 55 19.58 8.38 -14.44
C GLU A 55 18.97 7.37 -13.43
N SER A 56 19.80 6.87 -12.51
CA SER A 56 19.42 6.09 -11.33
C SER A 56 19.03 6.96 -10.13
N VAL A 57 19.05 8.29 -10.26
CA VAL A 57 18.07 9.13 -9.55
C VAL A 57 16.70 8.96 -10.21
N ARG A 58 16.28 7.69 -10.32
CA ARG A 58 14.88 7.33 -10.18
C ARG A 58 14.49 7.94 -8.85
N THR A 59 13.60 8.92 -8.89
CA THR A 59 12.83 9.33 -7.71
C THR A 59 12.44 8.05 -7.00
N PRO A 60 12.78 7.88 -5.70
CA PRO A 60 12.38 6.69 -4.96
C PRO A 60 10.91 6.44 -5.24
N ALA A 61 10.58 5.21 -5.65
CA ALA A 61 9.19 4.86 -5.98
C ALA A 61 8.31 5.39 -4.84
N ALA A 62 7.33 6.24 -5.18
CA ALA A 62 6.59 7.01 -4.21
C ALA A 62 6.16 6.10 -3.05
N PRO A 63 6.35 6.52 -1.79
CA PRO A 63 6.19 5.63 -0.64
C PRO A 63 4.86 4.90 -0.76
N ILE A 64 4.92 3.56 -0.72
CA ILE A 64 3.80 2.70 -1.10
C ILE A 64 2.57 3.16 -0.31
N SER A 65 1.62 3.79 -0.98
CA SER A 65 0.36 4.18 -0.37
C SER A 65 -0.29 2.89 0.14
N ALA A 66 -0.55 2.83 1.44
CA ALA A 66 -1.28 1.73 2.05
C ALA A 66 -2.52 1.41 1.18
N PRO A 67 -2.73 0.16 0.72
CA PRO A 67 -3.84 -0.21 -0.18
C PRO A 67 -5.18 -0.25 0.57
N LEU A 68 -5.55 0.90 1.15
CA LEU A 68 -6.57 1.08 2.17
C LEU A 68 -7.76 1.88 1.62
N VAL A 69 -8.95 1.29 1.73
CA VAL A 69 -10.23 1.97 1.49
C VAL A 69 -10.94 2.19 2.84
N LEU A 70 -11.18 3.46 3.20
CA LEU A 70 -11.98 3.80 4.36
C LEU A 70 -13.49 3.67 4.06
N PRO A 71 -14.35 3.53 5.07
CA PRO A 71 -15.78 3.50 4.83
C PRO A 71 -16.21 4.86 4.28
N GLU A 72 -16.99 4.85 3.19
CA GLU A 72 -17.72 6.02 2.70
C GLU A 72 -18.37 6.76 3.88
N GLU A 73 -18.35 8.09 3.84
CA GLU A 73 -19.13 8.90 4.78
C GLU A 73 -20.62 8.70 4.47
N GLY A 74 -21.19 7.66 5.09
CA GLY A 74 -22.60 7.32 4.97
C GLY A 74 -23.43 8.59 5.08
N PRO A 75 -24.33 8.82 4.11
CA PRO A 75 -24.65 10.15 3.60
C PRO A 75 -24.94 11.09 4.76
N ALA A 76 -24.16 12.19 4.83
CA ALA A 76 -24.40 13.30 5.76
C ALA A 76 -25.91 13.54 5.76
N ARG A 77 -26.57 13.14 6.86
CA ARG A 77 -28.02 12.91 6.87
C ARG A 77 -28.64 14.20 6.40
N ARG A 78 -29.17 14.20 5.15
CA ARG A 78 -29.75 15.39 4.50
C ARG A 78 -30.55 16.08 5.58
N VAL A 79 -30.11 17.28 5.96
CA VAL A 79 -30.58 17.96 7.17
C VAL A 79 -32.08 17.89 7.11
N LEU A 80 -32.66 16.98 7.91
CA LEU A 80 -34.09 16.83 7.93
C LEU A 80 -34.55 18.17 8.47
N SER A 81 -35.45 18.83 7.74
CA SER A 81 -35.91 20.19 8.03
C SER A 81 -36.75 20.20 9.32
N VAL A 82 -36.07 19.93 10.43
CA VAL A 82 -36.56 19.95 11.81
C VAL A 82 -36.42 21.39 12.25
N ASP A 83 -37.51 22.14 12.13
CA ASP A 83 -37.78 23.47 12.68
C ASP A 83 -36.55 24.25 13.16
N ASN A 84 -35.85 24.89 12.21
CA ASN A 84 -34.74 25.82 12.47
C ASN A 84 -35.12 27.03 13.35
N HIS A 85 -36.37 27.12 13.80
CA HIS A 85 -36.91 28.16 14.66
C HIS A 85 -36.71 27.87 16.16
N THR A 86 -36.61 26.59 16.56
CA THR A 86 -36.36 26.26 17.97
C THR A 86 -34.88 26.39 18.27
N THR A 87 -34.54 27.31 19.19
CA THR A 87 -33.16 27.54 19.63
C THR A 87 -32.97 27.23 21.10
N VAL A 88 -31.77 26.76 21.46
CA VAL A 88 -31.34 26.48 22.82
C VAL A 88 -30.00 27.17 23.09
N SER A 89 -29.73 27.58 24.33
CA SER A 89 -28.44 28.14 24.72
C SER A 89 -27.58 27.07 25.38
N VAL A 90 -26.41 26.80 24.80
CA VAL A 90 -25.42 25.85 25.33
C VAL A 90 -24.36 26.63 26.10
N LYS A 91 -24.28 26.42 27.42
CA LYS A 91 -23.26 27.02 28.30
C LYS A 91 -22.01 26.14 28.41
N GLN A 92 -22.22 24.83 28.46
CA GLN A 92 -21.16 23.84 28.68
C GLN A 92 -21.41 22.59 27.84
N VAL A 93 -20.32 21.99 27.35
CA VAL A 93 -20.34 20.68 26.69
C VAL A 93 -19.62 19.67 27.59
N VAL A 94 -20.22 18.49 27.75
CA VAL A 94 -19.64 17.34 28.48
C VAL A 94 -19.39 16.21 27.49
N PHE A 95 -18.18 15.68 27.49
CA PHE A 95 -17.77 14.63 26.58
C PHE A 95 -17.83 13.25 27.26
N THR A 96 -18.42 12.28 26.59
CA THR A 96 -18.51 10.89 27.08
C THR A 96 -17.92 9.92 26.06
N GLY A 97 -17.30 8.83 26.50
CA GLY A 97 -16.70 7.83 25.60
C GLY A 97 -15.32 8.21 25.02
N ASN A 98 -14.63 9.19 25.61
CA ASN A 98 -13.25 9.54 25.23
C ASN A 98 -12.34 8.27 25.26
N PRO A 99 -11.64 7.94 24.17
CA PRO A 99 -10.73 6.79 24.14
C PRO A 99 -9.50 7.06 25.02
N PRO A 100 -9.11 6.14 25.92
CA PRO A 100 -7.89 6.30 26.68
C PRO A 100 -6.66 6.20 25.77
N GLY A 101 -5.63 7.00 26.04
CA GLY A 101 -4.31 6.85 25.43
C GLY A 101 -4.06 7.62 24.12
N LEU A 102 -4.97 8.48 23.66
CA LEU A 102 -4.65 9.34 22.52
C LEU A 102 -3.67 10.46 22.93
N LYS A 103 -2.39 10.30 22.56
CA LYS A 103 -1.36 11.31 22.83
C LYS A 103 -1.65 12.58 22.02
N GLY A 104 -1.89 13.69 22.71
CA GLY A 104 -2.02 15.02 22.10
C GLY A 104 -3.45 15.45 21.75
N LEU A 105 -4.49 14.83 22.31
CA LEU A 105 -5.86 15.37 22.28
C LEU A 105 -6.47 15.30 23.69
N SER A 106 -6.64 16.46 24.32
CA SER A 106 -7.22 16.58 25.66
C SER A 106 -8.67 17.08 25.61
N GLU A 107 -9.42 16.93 26.70
CA GLU A 107 -10.76 17.52 26.80
C GLU A 107 -10.73 19.06 26.68
N THR A 108 -9.64 19.71 27.13
CA THR A 108 -9.43 21.15 26.96
C THR A 108 -9.35 21.56 25.48
N ASP A 109 -8.80 20.70 24.62
CA ASP A 109 -8.76 20.96 23.17
C ASP A 109 -10.14 20.80 22.53
N LEU A 110 -10.93 19.81 22.98
CA LEU A 110 -12.34 19.64 22.56
C LEU A 110 -13.20 20.85 22.99
N GLN A 111 -12.98 21.37 24.20
CA GLN A 111 -13.67 22.57 24.69
C GLN A 111 -13.23 23.82 23.92
N ARG A 112 -11.95 23.95 23.56
CA ARG A 112 -11.43 25.06 22.75
C ARG A 112 -12.05 25.10 21.35
N GLU A 113 -12.17 23.94 20.70
CA GLU A 113 -12.79 23.81 19.36
C GLU A 113 -14.25 24.31 19.33
N LEU A 114 -15.00 24.11 20.43
CA LEU A 114 -16.40 24.52 20.54
C LEU A 114 -16.59 25.90 21.20
N ALA A 115 -15.54 26.56 21.68
CA ALA A 115 -15.65 27.78 22.48
C ALA A 115 -16.44 28.91 21.79
N VAL A 116 -16.31 29.03 20.46
CA VAL A 116 -17.04 30.01 19.62
C VAL A 116 -18.55 29.72 19.56
N ASP A 117 -18.95 28.47 19.78
CA ASP A 117 -20.34 27.99 19.71
C ASP A 117 -21.07 28.02 21.06
N LEU A 118 -20.38 28.34 22.16
CA LEU A 118 -20.98 28.47 23.50
C LEU A 118 -21.66 29.82 23.72
N ASN A 119 -22.58 29.86 24.68
CA ASN A 119 -23.26 31.06 25.18
C ASN A 119 -24.07 31.87 24.14
N ARG A 120 -24.36 31.27 22.97
CA ARG A 120 -25.21 31.84 21.93
C ARG A 120 -26.39 30.91 21.61
N PRO A 121 -27.50 31.42 21.02
CA PRO A 121 -28.59 30.57 20.55
C PRO A 121 -28.11 29.60 19.47
N GLN A 122 -28.46 28.33 19.61
CA GLN A 122 -28.13 27.25 18.69
C GLN A 122 -29.39 26.51 18.27
N THR A 123 -29.54 26.25 16.97
CA THR A 123 -30.56 25.32 16.44
C THR A 123 -30.07 23.88 16.58
N PHE A 124 -30.95 22.90 16.35
CA PHE A 124 -30.56 21.48 16.29
C PHE A 124 -29.40 21.23 15.31
N ALA A 125 -29.44 21.84 14.11
CA ALA A 125 -28.35 21.77 13.14
C ALA A 125 -27.04 22.38 13.66
N GLY A 126 -27.10 23.40 14.52
CA GLY A 126 -25.93 23.94 15.23
C GLY A 126 -25.32 22.93 16.21
N LEU A 127 -26.16 22.19 16.96
CA LEU A 127 -25.70 21.11 17.84
C LEU A 127 -25.06 19.95 17.05
N GLU A 128 -25.64 19.58 15.91
CA GLU A 128 -25.05 18.58 15.00
C GLU A 128 -23.71 19.07 14.43
N SER A 129 -23.59 20.35 14.07
CA SER A 129 -22.34 20.95 13.60
C SER A 129 -21.22 20.89 14.66
N MET A 130 -21.53 21.13 15.94
CA MET A 130 -20.56 20.92 17.03
C MET A 130 -20.05 19.47 17.08
N ALA A 131 -20.95 18.48 16.98
CA ALA A 131 -20.56 17.07 16.93
C ALA A 131 -19.72 16.73 15.68
N GLN A 132 -19.99 17.37 14.55
CA GLN A 132 -19.18 17.23 13.33
C GLN A 132 -17.76 17.82 13.50
N LYS A 133 -17.61 18.99 14.12
CA LYS A 133 -16.29 19.58 14.44
C LYS A 133 -15.45 18.64 15.30
N ILE A 134 -16.02 18.11 16.39
CA ILE A 134 -15.34 17.13 17.25
C ILE A 134 -14.98 15.86 16.48
N THR A 135 -15.85 15.38 15.60
CA THR A 135 -15.58 14.24 14.71
C THR A 135 -14.38 14.50 13.78
N ALA A 136 -14.33 15.69 13.16
CA ALA A 136 -13.22 16.11 12.31
C ALA A 136 -11.90 16.20 13.10
N LEU A 137 -11.94 16.76 14.32
CA LEU A 137 -10.78 16.87 15.21
C LEU A 137 -10.21 15.49 15.57
N TYR A 138 -11.04 14.53 16.00
CA TYR A 138 -10.59 13.16 16.26
C TYR A 138 -9.97 12.48 15.02
N ARG A 139 -10.54 12.69 13.83
CA ARG A 139 -10.01 12.15 12.57
C ARG A 139 -8.70 12.79 12.14
N HIS A 140 -8.54 14.09 12.37
CA HIS A 140 -7.28 14.81 12.16
C HIS A 140 -6.17 14.19 13.03
N HIS A 141 -6.46 13.95 14.32
CA HIS A 141 -5.58 13.26 15.27
C HIS A 141 -5.46 11.74 15.05
N GLY A 142 -6.03 11.19 13.97
CA GLY A 142 -5.74 9.84 13.48
C GLY A 142 -6.77 8.75 13.79
N LEU A 143 -7.93 9.05 14.39
CA LEU A 143 -9.03 8.08 14.51
C LEU A 143 -9.96 8.20 13.31
N LEU A 144 -9.59 7.53 12.21
CA LEU A 144 -10.25 7.68 10.90
C LEU A 144 -11.75 7.39 10.92
N VAL A 145 -12.18 6.44 11.76
CA VAL A 145 -13.57 5.98 11.88
C VAL A 145 -14.28 6.48 13.14
N ALA A 146 -13.67 7.40 13.90
CA ALA A 146 -14.32 8.01 15.06
C ALA A 146 -15.52 8.86 14.63
N ARG A 147 -16.55 8.89 15.48
CA ARG A 147 -17.73 9.75 15.35
C ARG A 147 -18.15 10.28 16.71
N ALA A 148 -18.33 11.58 16.83
CA ALA A 148 -19.10 12.18 17.90
C ALA A 148 -20.57 12.24 17.50
N VAL A 149 -21.46 11.81 18.39
CA VAL A 149 -22.91 11.79 18.18
C VAL A 149 -23.62 12.51 19.31
N LEU A 150 -24.74 13.15 18.97
CA LEU A 150 -25.64 13.77 19.95
C LEU A 150 -26.66 12.71 20.40
N PRO A 151 -26.58 12.17 21.63
CA PRO A 151 -27.61 11.26 22.14
C PRO A 151 -28.92 12.02 22.41
N PRO A 152 -30.09 11.35 22.32
CA PRO A 152 -31.35 11.91 22.78
C PRO A 152 -31.26 12.33 24.25
N GLN A 153 -31.45 13.62 24.52
CA GLN A 153 -31.33 14.21 25.85
C GLN A 153 -32.15 15.50 25.95
N THR A 154 -32.48 15.92 27.17
CA THR A 154 -33.02 17.25 27.45
C THR A 154 -31.88 18.15 27.90
N LEU A 155 -31.68 19.32 27.28
CA LEU A 155 -30.73 20.31 27.76
C LEU A 155 -31.26 20.93 29.06
N LYS A 156 -30.77 20.45 30.19
CA LYS A 156 -30.96 21.08 31.50
C LYS A 156 -29.79 22.03 31.76
N ASP A 157 -30.10 23.21 32.32
CA ASP A 157 -29.14 24.25 32.72
C ASP A 157 -28.20 24.81 31.63
N GLY A 158 -28.38 24.38 30.37
CA GLY A 158 -27.51 24.68 29.24
C GLY A 158 -26.35 23.69 29.05
N VAL A 159 -26.41 22.50 29.65
CA VAL A 159 -25.39 21.46 29.50
C VAL A 159 -25.74 20.53 28.32
N LEU A 160 -24.81 20.37 27.39
CA LEU A 160 -24.91 19.50 26.22
C LEU A 160 -23.97 18.29 26.37
N THR A 161 -24.50 17.07 26.33
CA THR A 161 -23.67 15.85 26.32
C THR A 161 -23.36 15.45 24.87
N ILE A 162 -22.08 15.34 24.52
CA ILE A 162 -21.63 14.75 23.26
C ILE A 162 -21.00 13.38 23.55
N ARG A 163 -21.45 12.34 22.85
CA ARG A 163 -20.92 10.98 22.99
C ARG A 163 -19.97 10.65 21.85
N ILE A 164 -18.72 10.42 22.19
CA ILE A 164 -17.67 10.03 21.25
C ILE A 164 -17.64 8.50 21.14
N ILE A 165 -17.65 8.04 19.91
CA ILE A 165 -17.55 6.64 19.52
C ILE A 165 -16.23 6.54 18.74
N PRO A 166 -15.15 6.05 19.34
CA PRO A 166 -13.82 6.10 18.70
C PRO A 166 -13.67 5.15 17.50
N GLY A 167 -14.57 4.16 17.37
CA GLY A 167 -14.46 3.07 16.40
C GLY A 167 -13.47 2.01 16.90
N ARG A 168 -13.96 0.77 17.09
CA ARG A 168 -13.13 -0.37 17.53
C ARG A 168 -13.08 -1.47 16.48
N TYR A 169 -11.97 -2.18 16.40
CA TYR A 169 -11.84 -3.34 15.51
C TYR A 169 -12.83 -4.44 15.91
N ASP A 170 -13.61 -4.92 14.96
CA ASP A 170 -14.34 -6.19 15.07
C ASP A 170 -13.51 -7.34 14.46
N SER A 171 -14.06 -8.54 14.42
CA SER A 171 -13.46 -9.67 13.71
C SER A 171 -13.21 -9.33 12.24
N ALA A 172 -11.95 -9.44 11.79
CA ALA A 172 -11.58 -9.24 10.39
C ALA A 172 -12.17 -10.32 9.47
N HIS A 173 -12.54 -9.93 8.26
CA HIS A 173 -12.92 -10.82 7.17
C HIS A 173 -11.74 -10.93 6.20
N ILE A 174 -11.27 -12.15 5.93
CA ILE A 174 -10.16 -12.40 5.00
C ILE A 174 -10.64 -13.29 3.85
N SER A 175 -10.70 -12.72 2.66
CA SER A 175 -10.86 -13.46 1.41
C SER A 175 -9.47 -13.70 0.81
N ASN A 176 -9.04 -14.96 0.72
CA ASN A 176 -7.70 -15.32 0.27
C ASN A 176 -7.74 -16.34 -0.87
N THR A 177 -7.24 -15.93 -2.04
CA THR A 177 -7.04 -16.75 -3.24
C THR A 177 -5.56 -16.80 -3.66
N SER A 178 -4.66 -16.34 -2.79
CA SER A 178 -3.21 -16.30 -3.02
C SER A 178 -2.49 -17.53 -2.44
N SER A 179 -1.20 -17.67 -2.72
CA SER A 179 -0.36 -18.75 -2.16
C SER A 179 -0.02 -18.62 -0.67
N VAL A 180 -0.34 -17.51 0.01
CA VAL A 180 -0.08 -17.41 1.46
C VAL A 180 -1.11 -18.21 2.24
N SER A 181 -0.69 -18.90 3.31
CA SER A 181 -1.64 -19.60 4.18
C SER A 181 -2.53 -18.60 4.92
N THR A 182 -3.85 -18.81 4.87
CA THR A 182 -4.84 -17.97 5.55
C THR A 182 -4.60 -17.87 7.07
N SER A 183 -4.03 -18.91 7.70
CA SER A 183 -3.69 -18.86 9.13
C SER A 183 -2.52 -17.91 9.44
N VAL A 184 -1.59 -17.72 8.50
CA VAL A 184 -0.48 -16.75 8.61
C VAL A 184 -1.02 -15.34 8.46
N ALA A 185 -1.87 -15.09 7.46
CA ALA A 185 -2.56 -13.80 7.29
C ALA A 185 -3.40 -13.44 8.52
N GLN A 186 -4.21 -14.38 9.03
CA GLN A 186 -5.02 -14.18 10.24
C GLN A 186 -4.17 -13.85 11.47
N ARG A 187 -2.99 -14.49 11.63
CA ARG A 187 -2.05 -14.20 12.72
C ARG A 187 -1.45 -12.80 12.57
N LEU A 188 -1.06 -12.39 11.36
CA LEU A 188 -0.52 -11.05 11.11
C LEU A 188 -1.54 -9.95 11.44
N VAL A 189 -2.78 -10.12 10.98
CA VAL A 189 -3.93 -9.24 11.24
C VAL A 189 -4.20 -9.15 12.74
N SER A 190 -4.49 -10.28 13.40
CA SER A 190 -4.78 -10.31 14.85
C SER A 190 -3.66 -9.79 15.75
N THR A 191 -2.40 -9.75 15.27
CA THR A 191 -1.28 -9.13 16.00
C THR A 191 -1.19 -7.61 15.79
N THR A 192 -1.65 -7.10 14.64
CA THR A 192 -1.52 -5.68 14.26
C THR A 192 -2.78 -4.88 14.61
N THR A 193 -3.94 -5.50 14.48
CA THR A 193 -5.28 -4.94 14.68
C THR A 193 -6.13 -5.87 15.55
N PRO A 194 -5.83 -5.98 16.86
CA PRO A 194 -6.56 -6.86 17.77
C PRO A 194 -8.03 -6.47 17.88
N ARG A 195 -8.94 -7.46 17.92
CA ARG A 195 -10.36 -7.20 18.12
C ARG A 195 -10.59 -6.46 19.45
N GLY A 196 -11.35 -5.38 19.39
CA GLY A 196 -11.66 -4.51 20.53
C GLY A 196 -10.75 -3.29 20.67
N ASP A 197 -9.59 -3.25 20.02
CA ASP A 197 -8.72 -2.05 20.02
C ASP A 197 -9.36 -0.90 19.25
N VAL A 198 -8.96 0.33 19.60
CA VAL A 198 -9.39 1.54 18.88
C VAL A 198 -8.71 1.59 17.50
N VAL A 199 -9.48 1.86 16.45
CA VAL A 199 -8.95 1.96 15.08
C VAL A 199 -8.15 3.25 14.93
N THR A 200 -6.83 3.13 14.74
CA THR A 200 -5.95 4.27 14.46
C THR A 200 -5.37 4.19 13.05
N ARG A 201 -5.16 5.36 12.43
CA ARG A 201 -4.48 5.52 11.14
C ARG A 201 -3.17 4.71 11.10
N LYS A 202 -2.33 4.85 12.13
CA LYS A 202 -1.03 4.19 12.22
C LYS A 202 -1.11 2.65 12.26
N GLN A 203 -2.06 2.06 12.97
CA GLN A 203 -2.24 0.60 12.99
C GLN A 203 -2.72 0.08 11.64
N LEU A 204 -3.69 0.77 11.04
CA LEU A 204 -4.34 0.38 9.79
C LEU A 204 -3.41 0.55 8.56
N GLU A 205 -2.64 1.64 8.50
CA GLU A 205 -1.58 1.82 7.50
C GLU A 205 -0.50 0.74 7.63
N ARG A 206 -0.06 0.44 8.86
CA ARG A 206 0.92 -0.61 9.12
C ARG A 206 0.40 -2.00 8.71
N GLU A 207 -0.86 -2.32 9.02
CA GLU A 207 -1.49 -3.57 8.60
C GLU A 207 -1.51 -3.71 7.07
N ALA A 208 -1.97 -2.68 6.36
CA ALA A 208 -2.05 -2.68 4.91
C ALA A 208 -0.66 -2.76 4.24
N LEU A 209 0.36 -2.10 4.82
CA LEU A 209 1.76 -2.24 4.38
C LEU A 209 2.30 -3.65 4.61
N LEU A 210 2.17 -4.20 5.82
CA LEU A 210 2.65 -5.55 6.15
C LEU A 210 1.99 -6.64 5.31
N LEU A 211 0.71 -6.47 4.93
CA LEU A 211 0.02 -7.37 4.00
C LEU A 211 0.53 -7.20 2.55
N GLY A 212 0.88 -5.99 2.14
CA GLY A 212 1.48 -5.68 0.84
C GLY A 212 2.94 -6.11 0.68
N GLU A 213 3.67 -6.29 1.80
CA GLU A 213 5.04 -6.80 1.82
C GLU A 213 5.13 -8.34 1.67
N ILE A 214 3.99 -9.06 1.66
CA ILE A 214 3.99 -10.53 1.51
C ILE A 214 4.38 -10.91 0.07
N PRO A 215 5.51 -11.63 -0.15
CA PRO A 215 5.96 -11.98 -1.49
C PRO A 215 4.94 -12.82 -2.26
N GLY A 216 4.69 -12.46 -3.52
CA GLY A 216 3.75 -13.17 -4.38
C GLY A 216 2.27 -12.97 -4.03
N VAL A 217 1.92 -11.96 -3.23
CA VAL A 217 0.53 -11.60 -2.88
C VAL A 217 0.24 -10.16 -3.30
N ASN A 218 -0.93 -9.92 -3.89
CA ASN A 218 -1.50 -8.58 -4.01
C ASN A 218 -2.55 -8.43 -2.89
N ALA A 219 -2.31 -7.53 -1.94
CA ALA A 219 -3.21 -7.29 -0.82
C ALA A 219 -4.03 -6.00 -1.01
N GLN A 220 -5.32 -6.08 -0.69
CA GLN A 220 -6.23 -4.95 -0.62
C GLN A 220 -6.92 -4.95 0.75
N VAL A 221 -6.96 -3.81 1.43
CA VAL A 221 -7.62 -3.65 2.72
C VAL A 221 -8.74 -2.62 2.59
N ALA A 222 -9.96 -2.98 2.99
CA ALA A 222 -11.07 -2.06 3.12
C ALA A 222 -11.59 -2.09 4.56
N MET A 223 -12.25 -1.01 4.99
CA MET A 223 -12.93 -0.96 6.27
C MET A 223 -14.44 -0.92 6.07
N LYS A 224 -15.15 -1.87 6.67
CA LYS A 224 -16.62 -1.99 6.64
C LYS A 224 -17.22 -1.79 8.03
N SER A 225 -18.50 -1.40 8.09
CA SER A 225 -19.25 -1.39 9.36
C SER A 225 -19.16 -2.76 10.05
N GLY A 226 -18.81 -2.79 11.33
CA GLY A 226 -18.71 -4.04 12.09
C GLY A 226 -20.07 -4.59 12.55
N SER A 227 -20.06 -5.75 13.20
CA SER A 227 -21.29 -6.42 13.67
C SER A 227 -21.98 -5.69 14.83
N GLN A 228 -21.26 -4.85 15.56
CA GLN A 228 -21.78 -4.09 16.71
C GLN A 228 -21.70 -2.56 16.47
N PRO A 229 -22.64 -1.77 17.01
CA PRO A 229 -22.57 -0.31 16.94
C PRO A 229 -21.24 0.24 17.50
N GLY A 230 -20.56 1.07 16.71
CA GLY A 230 -19.25 1.61 17.07
C GLY A 230 -18.06 0.68 16.83
N THR A 231 -18.27 -0.43 16.11
CA THR A 231 -17.20 -1.31 15.63
C THR A 231 -17.01 -1.22 14.11
N THR A 232 -15.86 -1.67 13.62
CA THR A 232 -15.48 -1.64 12.21
C THR A 232 -14.69 -2.91 11.87
N THR A 233 -15.07 -3.60 10.81
CA THR A 233 -14.45 -4.83 10.32
C THR A 233 -13.41 -4.51 9.25
N PRO A 234 -12.14 -4.92 9.42
CA PRO A 234 -11.19 -5.03 8.32
C PRO A 234 -11.67 -6.08 7.32
N ASP A 235 -11.79 -5.70 6.06
CA ASP A 235 -12.20 -6.52 4.93
C ASP A 235 -11.00 -6.65 3.99
N ILE A 236 -10.33 -7.79 4.08
CA ILE A 236 -9.00 -8.01 3.51
C ILE A 236 -9.14 -8.99 2.35
N THR A 237 -8.70 -8.56 1.17
CA THR A 237 -8.66 -9.39 -0.03
C THR A 237 -7.21 -9.65 -0.42
N LEU A 238 -6.80 -10.91 -0.41
CA LEU A 238 -5.48 -11.38 -0.80
C LEU A 238 -5.59 -12.19 -2.09
N THR A 239 -4.96 -11.72 -3.15
CA THR A 239 -4.97 -12.39 -4.47
C THR A 239 -3.56 -12.73 -4.93
N GLN A 240 -3.45 -13.65 -5.89
CA GLN A 240 -2.17 -14.12 -6.40
C GLN A 240 -1.38 -12.98 -7.09
N GLY A 241 -0.18 -12.72 -6.59
CA GLY A 241 0.80 -11.78 -7.16
C GLY A 241 1.92 -12.50 -7.93
N LYS A 242 2.94 -11.73 -8.34
CA LYS A 242 4.15 -12.29 -8.98
C LYS A 242 5.03 -12.95 -7.93
N GLN A 243 5.06 -14.29 -7.91
CA GLN A 243 5.87 -15.08 -6.96
C GLN A 243 7.37 -15.07 -7.28
N PHE A 244 7.73 -14.93 -8.55
CA PHE A 244 9.11 -15.02 -9.03
C PHE A 244 9.45 -13.82 -9.92
N GLY A 245 10.66 -13.32 -9.75
CA GLY A 245 11.28 -12.29 -10.58
C GLY A 245 12.78 -12.50 -10.58
N GLY A 246 13.43 -12.16 -11.69
CA GLY A 246 14.88 -12.28 -11.85
C GLY A 246 15.42 -11.04 -12.52
N TYR A 247 16.65 -10.66 -12.16
CA TYR A 247 17.41 -9.62 -12.80
C TYR A 247 18.85 -10.12 -12.95
N VAL A 248 19.42 -9.93 -14.14
CA VAL A 248 20.83 -10.19 -14.41
C VAL A 248 21.45 -8.85 -14.80
N GLY A 249 22.39 -8.38 -13.99
CA GLY A 249 23.18 -7.20 -14.25
C GLY A 249 24.65 -7.59 -14.39
N LEU A 250 25.32 -6.99 -15.37
CA LEU A 250 26.78 -6.97 -15.47
C LEU A 250 27.19 -5.50 -15.36
N ASP A 251 28.17 -5.22 -14.51
CA ASP A 251 28.60 -3.88 -14.17
C ASP A 251 30.13 -3.90 -13.95
N ASN A 252 30.80 -2.82 -14.30
CA ASN A 252 32.23 -2.61 -14.10
C ASN A 252 32.46 -1.41 -13.17
N GLN A 253 31.81 -1.44 -12.01
CA GLN A 253 31.89 -0.44 -10.93
C GLN A 253 33.35 -0.06 -10.60
N GLY A 254 33.77 1.11 -11.08
CA GLY A 254 34.99 1.78 -10.64
C GLY A 254 35.93 2.18 -11.76
N ASP A 255 36.49 3.38 -11.63
CA ASP A 255 37.73 3.79 -12.28
C ASP A 255 38.80 3.84 -11.16
N PRO A 256 39.98 3.21 -11.32
CA PRO A 256 41.02 3.22 -10.29
C PRO A 256 41.68 4.60 -10.04
N THR A 257 41.25 5.66 -10.73
CA THR A 257 41.83 7.01 -10.66
C THR A 257 40.95 8.08 -9.98
N THR A 258 39.97 7.68 -9.16
CA THR A 258 39.15 8.60 -8.32
C THR A 258 39.23 8.23 -6.83
#